data_AF-A0A4W5L7V5-F1
#
_entry.id   AF-A0A4W5L7V5-F1
#
_cell.length_a   1.000
_cell.length_b   1.000
_cell.length_c   1.000
_cell.angle_alpha   90.00
_cell.angle_beta   90.00
_cell.angle_gamma   90.00
#
_symmetry.space_group_name_H-M   'P 1'
#
loop_
_entity.id
_entity.type
_entity.pdbx_description
1 polymer ?
#
loop_
_entity_poly.entity_id
_entity_poly.type
_entity_poly.pdbx_seq_one_letter_code
_entity_poly.pdbx_strand_id
1 'polypeptide(L)'
;MVGKVPALTTLAPDHKEAATDQQGVQMDDMELPTEDDKDVPCDESVACPDGTTCCKTQEGEWACCPLPQAVCCSDFVHCCPQGTKCNLAAQRCDDPSGSLSEPWLKKVPAVPREGKLPGDVTCDPTHTCPDNNTCCKTASGAWACCPLPEVGTKRCGYYSCG
;
A
#
# COMPACT_ATOMS: atom_id res chain seq x y z
N MET A 1 -25.33 -10.82 -21.03
CA MET A 1 -23.95 -10.82 -21.54
C MET A 1 -23.12 -10.11 -20.48
N VAL A 2 -22.61 -10.84 -19.48
CA VAL A 2 -21.80 -10.22 -18.40
C VAL A 2 -20.35 -10.26 -18.88
N GLY A 3 -19.76 -9.07 -19.01
CA GLY A 3 -18.41 -8.88 -19.52
C GLY A 3 -17.37 -9.50 -18.59
N LYS A 4 -16.38 -10.17 -19.19
CA LYS A 4 -15.15 -10.57 -18.51
C LYS A 4 -14.29 -9.32 -18.35
N VAL A 5 -13.94 -8.97 -17.13
CA VAL A 5 -12.91 -7.96 -16.87
C VAL A 5 -11.59 -8.68 -16.57
N PRO A 6 -10.50 -8.36 -17.29
CA PRO A 6 -9.19 -8.94 -16.98
C PRO A 6 -8.77 -8.51 -15.57
N ALA A 7 -8.04 -9.38 -14.87
CA ALA A 7 -7.40 -8.99 -13.61
C ALA A 7 -6.42 -7.85 -13.88
N LEU A 8 -6.40 -6.86 -12.98
CA LEU A 8 -5.42 -5.79 -13.04
C LEU A 8 -4.06 -6.41 -12.70
N THR A 9 -3.16 -6.45 -13.68
CA THR A 9 -1.76 -6.77 -13.43
C THR A 9 -1.13 -5.56 -12.76
N THR A 10 -0.66 -5.72 -11.52
CA THR A 10 0.28 -4.75 -10.93
C THR A 10 1.61 -4.95 -11.64
N LEU A 11 1.72 -4.39 -12.85
CA LEU A 11 3.02 -4.23 -13.49
C LEU A 11 3.78 -3.22 -12.63
N ALA A 12 4.78 -3.70 -11.90
CA ALA A 12 5.93 -2.88 -11.58
C ALA A 12 6.37 -2.14 -12.85
N PRO A 13 6.86 -0.89 -12.77
CA PRO A 13 7.32 -0.15 -13.94
C PRO A 13 8.62 -0.79 -14.44
N ASP A 14 8.50 -1.88 -15.19
CA ASP A 14 9.60 -2.45 -15.94
C ASP A 14 9.79 -1.59 -17.18
N HIS A 15 10.93 -0.91 -17.19
CA HIS A 15 11.43 -0.07 -18.25
C HIS A 15 11.21 -0.73 -19.62
N LYS A 16 10.33 -0.11 -20.41
CA LYS A 16 9.90 -0.55 -21.74
C LYS A 16 11.10 -0.61 -22.71
N GLU A 17 11.21 -1.75 -23.40
CA GLU A 17 12.16 -1.97 -24.50
C GLU A 17 12.00 -0.99 -25.68
N ALA A 18 13.16 -0.49 -26.12
CA ALA A 18 13.64 -0.14 -27.46
C ALA A 18 12.94 0.92 -28.35
N ALA A 19 13.63 2.07 -28.43
CA ALA A 19 14.05 2.84 -29.61
C ALA A 19 13.09 3.13 -30.79
N THR A 20 12.76 4.42 -30.98
CA THR A 20 13.07 5.17 -32.22
C THR A 20 12.92 6.68 -32.02
N ASP A 21 13.80 7.42 -32.67
CA ASP A 21 14.11 8.85 -32.64
C ASP A 21 13.06 9.71 -33.39
N GLN A 22 12.75 10.93 -32.89
CA GLN A 22 12.95 12.24 -33.58
C GLN A 22 12.17 13.42 -32.95
N GLN A 23 12.95 14.32 -32.32
CA GLN A 23 12.94 15.79 -32.38
C GLN A 23 11.63 16.62 -32.32
N GLY A 24 11.49 17.45 -31.26
CA GLY A 24 10.68 18.69 -31.30
C GLY A 24 10.21 19.20 -29.93
N VAL A 25 10.60 20.43 -29.55
CA VAL A 25 10.19 21.13 -28.31
C VAL A 25 9.06 22.11 -28.60
N GLN A 26 8.00 22.16 -27.76
CA GLN A 26 7.12 23.32 -27.49
C GLN A 26 6.25 22.98 -26.24
N MET A 27 6.41 23.55 -25.05
CA MET A 27 6.24 24.94 -24.54
C MET A 27 4.80 25.39 -24.19
N ASP A 28 3.79 24.53 -24.08
CA ASP A 28 2.51 24.94 -23.47
C ASP A 28 1.61 23.76 -23.04
N ASP A 29 1.84 23.21 -21.84
CA ASP A 29 0.74 22.71 -21.01
C ASP A 29 1.09 22.93 -19.52
N MET A 30 0.31 23.79 -18.87
CA MET A 30 0.27 23.90 -17.42
C MET A 30 -0.53 22.69 -16.91
N GLU A 31 0.05 21.49 -16.99
CA GLU A 31 -0.34 20.46 -16.06
C GLU A 31 0.20 20.95 -14.72
N LEU A 32 -0.70 21.44 -13.86
CA LEU A 32 -0.46 21.37 -12.43
C LEU A 32 0.11 19.96 -12.22
N PRO A 33 1.35 19.79 -11.74
CA PRO A 33 1.76 18.48 -11.31
C PRO A 33 0.65 18.07 -10.36
N THR A 34 -0.10 17.03 -10.72
CA THR A 34 -0.97 16.39 -9.75
C THR A 34 -0.02 16.10 -8.61
N GLU A 35 -0.15 16.87 -7.52
CA GLU A 35 0.59 16.69 -6.29
C GLU A 35 0.09 15.35 -5.76
N ASP A 36 0.59 14.30 -6.41
CA ASP A 36 0.44 12.90 -6.06
C ASP A 36 0.98 12.87 -4.64
N ASP A 37 0.05 12.74 -3.71
CA ASP A 37 0.28 12.49 -2.30
C ASP A 37 1.48 11.53 -2.25
N LYS A 38 2.67 12.00 -1.82
CA LYS A 38 3.85 11.12 -1.79
C LYS A 38 3.74 10.28 -0.53
N ASP A 39 2.70 9.48 -0.52
CA ASP A 39 2.49 8.39 0.38
C ASP A 39 3.80 7.61 0.50
N VAL A 40 4.33 7.56 1.72
CA VAL A 40 5.49 6.78 2.11
C VAL A 40 5.08 5.30 2.08
N PRO A 41 5.60 4.50 1.13
CA PRO A 41 5.23 3.10 1.05
C PRO A 41 5.79 2.34 2.26
N CYS A 42 4.91 1.72 3.04
CA CYS A 42 5.30 0.85 4.14
C CYS A 42 5.55 -0.57 3.66
N ASP A 43 4.75 -1.01 2.69
CA ASP A 43 4.81 -2.33 2.07
C ASP A 43 4.15 -2.28 0.67
N GLU A 44 4.00 -3.42 0.02
CA GLU A 44 3.32 -3.54 -1.29
C GLU A 44 1.82 -3.16 -1.24
N SER A 45 1.18 -3.25 -0.07
CA SER A 45 -0.27 -3.06 0.08
C SER A 45 -0.69 -1.79 0.82
N VAL A 46 0.22 -1.17 1.58
CA VAL A 46 -0.10 -0.10 2.54
C VAL A 46 0.98 0.96 2.55
N ALA A 47 0.55 2.20 2.73
CA ALA A 47 1.39 3.37 2.81
C ALA A 47 0.91 4.30 3.91
N CYS A 48 1.69 5.33 4.16
CA CYS A 48 1.37 6.38 5.08
C CYS A 48 1.52 7.73 4.38
N PRO A 49 0.72 8.75 4.74
CA PRO A 49 0.77 10.03 4.06
C PRO A 49 2.15 10.68 4.14
N ASP A 50 2.43 11.60 3.24
CA ASP A 50 3.68 12.34 3.19
C ASP A 50 4.13 12.87 4.57
N GLY A 51 5.43 12.80 4.85
CA GLY A 51 6.00 13.30 6.11
C GLY A 51 5.69 12.44 7.35
N THR A 52 5.17 11.23 7.17
CA THR A 52 4.95 10.27 8.26
C THR A 52 5.94 9.10 8.22
N THR A 53 5.90 8.24 9.25
CA THR A 53 6.80 7.07 9.36
C THR A 53 6.01 5.78 9.54
N CYS A 54 6.33 4.77 8.75
CA CYS A 54 5.76 3.43 8.86
C CYS A 54 6.26 2.71 10.12
N CYS A 55 5.34 2.29 10.99
CA CYS A 55 5.63 1.51 12.18
C CYS A 55 4.73 0.28 12.26
N LYS A 56 5.27 -0.82 12.80
CA LYS A 56 4.47 -2.04 12.99
C LYS A 56 3.57 -1.99 14.24
N THR A 57 2.42 -2.64 14.14
CA THR A 57 1.52 -2.92 15.27
C THR A 57 1.90 -4.25 15.95
N GLN A 58 1.18 -4.61 17.01
CA GLN A 58 1.42 -5.84 17.76
C GLN A 58 1.11 -7.09 16.91
N GLU A 59 0.16 -6.96 15.99
CA GLU A 59 -0.27 -8.00 15.06
C GLU A 59 0.71 -8.16 13.87
N GLY A 60 1.69 -7.26 13.75
CA GLY A 60 2.63 -7.22 12.64
C GLY A 60 2.13 -6.46 11.41
N GLU A 61 0.95 -5.85 11.50
CA GLU A 61 0.40 -4.94 10.48
C GLU A 61 1.12 -3.57 10.51
N TRP A 62 0.80 -2.72 9.54
CA TRP A 62 1.39 -1.39 9.40
C TRP A 62 0.47 -0.29 9.90
N ALA A 63 1.07 0.68 10.58
CA ALA A 63 0.43 1.90 11.05
C ALA A 63 1.39 3.09 10.89
N CYS A 64 0.84 4.29 10.82
CA CYS A 64 1.58 5.50 10.54
C CYS A 64 1.85 6.30 11.79
N CYS A 65 3.08 6.78 11.94
CA CYS A 65 3.42 7.79 12.90
C CYS A 65 3.36 9.16 12.24
N PRO A 66 2.57 10.12 12.77
CA PRO A 66 2.38 11.45 12.19
C PRO A 66 3.59 12.36 12.44
N LEU A 67 4.79 11.79 12.38
CA LEU A 67 6.07 12.46 12.55
C LEU A 67 7.04 11.89 11.50
N PRO A 68 7.87 12.75 10.89
CA PRO A 68 8.90 12.30 9.99
C PRO A 68 10.03 11.64 10.79
N GLN A 69 10.57 10.54 10.26
CA GLN A 69 11.68 9.80 10.86
C GLN A 69 11.44 9.42 12.34
N ALA A 70 10.20 9.06 12.65
CA ALA A 70 9.77 8.76 14.00
C ALA A 70 10.44 7.48 14.53
N VAL A 71 10.66 7.45 15.85
CA VAL A 71 11.07 6.25 16.57
C VAL A 71 9.83 5.45 16.95
N CYS A 72 9.65 4.27 16.35
CA CYS A 72 8.58 3.35 16.70
C CYS A 72 8.82 2.76 18.10
N CYS A 73 7.91 3.03 19.03
CA CYS A 73 8.01 2.48 20.38
C CYS A 73 7.62 1.00 20.41
N SER A 74 8.22 0.25 21.34
CA SER A 74 8.01 -1.20 21.51
C SER A 74 6.69 -1.58 22.18
N ASP A 75 5.86 -0.59 22.53
CA ASP A 75 4.48 -0.79 22.93
C ASP A 75 3.54 -1.02 21.73
N PHE A 76 4.06 -0.89 20.50
CA PHE A 76 3.33 -1.07 19.25
C PHE A 76 2.17 -0.10 19.00
N VAL A 77 1.86 0.81 19.92
CA VAL A 77 0.78 1.80 19.77
C VAL A 77 1.30 3.23 19.64
N HIS A 78 2.46 3.55 20.22
CA HIS A 78 2.99 4.91 20.24
C HIS A 78 4.29 5.07 19.43
N CYS A 79 4.68 6.31 19.20
CA CYS A 79 5.95 6.69 18.60
C CYS A 79 6.42 8.06 19.07
N CYS A 80 7.70 8.28 18.87
CA CYS A 80 8.43 9.42 19.36
C CYS A 80 9.13 10.17 18.22
N PRO A 81 9.39 11.48 18.36
CA PRO A 81 10.13 12.24 17.36
C PRO A 81 11.56 11.73 17.20
N GLN A 82 12.16 12.03 16.05
CA GLN A 82 13.55 11.67 15.75
C GLN A 82 14.50 12.13 16.87
N GLY A 83 15.44 11.26 17.25
CA GLY A 83 16.47 11.59 18.24
C GLY A 83 16.06 11.39 19.70
N THR A 84 14.78 11.09 19.97
CA THR A 84 14.30 10.82 21.33
C THR A 84 14.19 9.31 21.61
N LYS A 85 14.00 8.94 22.88
CA LYS A 85 13.82 7.55 23.32
C LYS A 85 12.45 7.34 23.95
N CYS A 86 11.76 6.28 23.56
CA CYS A 86 10.48 5.91 24.16
C CYS A 86 10.66 5.50 25.63
N ASN A 87 10.05 6.25 26.54
CA ASN A 87 9.93 5.90 27.94
C ASN A 87 8.53 5.36 28.22
N LEU A 88 8.40 4.02 28.19
CA LEU A 88 7.11 3.35 28.40
C LEU A 88 6.56 3.55 29.82
N ALA A 89 7.44 3.70 30.83
CA ALA A 89 7.02 3.89 32.22
C ALA A 89 6.47 5.30 32.46
N ALA A 90 7.08 6.32 31.86
CA ALA A 90 6.65 7.71 31.95
C ALA A 90 5.61 8.10 30.89
N GLN A 91 5.35 7.23 29.92
CA GLN A 91 4.46 7.45 28.77
C GLN A 91 4.85 8.68 27.94
N ARG A 92 6.15 8.86 27.72
CA ARG A 92 6.75 10.05 27.11
C ARG A 92 7.95 9.69 26.25
N CYS A 93 8.42 10.66 25.50
CA CYS A 93 9.67 10.62 24.76
C CYS A 93 10.74 11.38 25.55
N ASP A 94 11.79 10.67 25.94
CA ASP A 94 12.92 11.27 26.64
C ASP A 94 13.93 11.80 25.62
N ASP A 95 14.26 13.08 25.76
CA ASP A 95 15.30 13.72 24.96
C ASP A 95 16.68 13.44 25.59
N PRO A 96 17.62 12.83 24.84
CA PRO A 96 18.97 12.54 25.36
C PRO A 96 19.80 13.79 25.61
N SER A 97 19.41 14.96 25.09
CA SER A 97 20.10 16.25 25.33
C SER A 97 19.65 16.90 26.64
N GLY A 98 18.71 16.30 27.37
CA GLY A 98 18.17 16.82 28.62
C GLY A 98 17.12 17.93 28.43
N SER A 99 16.55 18.04 27.22
CA SER A 99 15.43 18.93 26.95
C SER A 99 14.11 18.38 27.54
N LEU A 100 13.02 19.13 27.38
CA LEU A 100 11.70 18.78 27.93
C LEU A 100 11.18 17.44 27.37
N SER A 101 10.81 16.49 28.25
CA SER A 101 10.17 15.23 27.84
C SER A 101 8.79 15.48 27.23
N GLU A 102 8.70 15.31 25.92
CA GLU A 102 7.46 15.48 25.16
C GLU A 102 6.54 14.26 25.31
N PRO A 103 5.21 14.46 25.24
CA PRO A 103 4.29 13.34 25.16
C PRO A 103 4.53 12.56 23.86
N TRP A 104 4.52 11.24 23.93
CA TRP A 104 4.54 10.41 22.74
C TRP A 104 3.25 10.58 21.91
N LEU A 105 3.33 10.29 20.62
CA LEU A 105 2.17 10.34 19.74
C LEU A 105 1.65 8.92 19.50
N LYS A 106 0.33 8.81 19.31
CA LYS A 106 -0.29 7.56 18.90
C LYS A 106 -0.09 7.36 17.41
N LYS A 107 0.13 6.10 17.03
CA LYS A 107 0.04 5.66 15.63
C LYS A 107 -1.39 5.85 15.12
N VAL A 108 -1.52 6.12 13.84
CA VAL A 108 -2.79 6.13 13.10
C VAL A 108 -2.80 4.97 12.10
N PRO A 109 -3.96 4.49 11.64
CA PRO A 109 -4.03 3.42 10.65
C PRO A 109 -3.27 3.78 9.36
N ALA A 110 -2.60 2.80 8.76
CA ALA A 110 -2.03 2.96 7.43
C ALA A 110 -3.14 3.04 6.37
N VAL A 111 -2.87 3.79 5.31
CA VAL A 111 -3.75 3.86 4.15
C VAL A 111 -3.39 2.73 3.20
N PRO A 112 -4.38 2.11 2.53
CA PRO A 112 -4.10 1.21 1.42
C PRO A 112 -3.36 1.99 0.33
N ARG A 113 -2.34 1.36 -0.29
CA ARG A 113 -1.66 2.00 -1.43
C ARG A 113 -2.65 2.14 -2.58
N GLU A 114 -2.60 3.30 -3.24
CA GLU A 114 -3.42 3.54 -4.42
C GLU A 114 -3.18 2.41 -5.43
N GLY A 115 -4.23 1.61 -5.69
CA GLY A 115 -4.17 0.36 -6.45
C GLY A 115 -4.51 -0.94 -5.69
N LYS A 116 -4.77 -0.87 -4.37
CA LYS A 116 -5.36 -1.97 -3.60
C LYS A 116 -6.41 -1.43 -2.64
N LEU A 117 -7.67 -1.44 -3.06
CA LEU A 117 -8.77 -0.99 -2.22
C LEU A 117 -8.95 -1.95 -1.03
N PRO A 118 -9.40 -1.44 0.13
CA PRO A 118 -9.63 -2.28 1.30
C PRO A 118 -10.81 -3.24 1.03
N GLY A 119 -10.46 -4.51 0.77
CA GLY A 119 -11.37 -5.61 0.47
C GLY A 119 -11.13 -6.24 -0.93
N ASP A 120 -10.16 -5.72 -1.68
CA ASP A 120 -9.60 -6.36 -2.86
C ASP A 120 -8.96 -7.71 -2.52
N VAL A 121 -9.32 -8.74 -3.31
CA VAL A 121 -8.88 -10.13 -3.12
C VAL A 121 -7.57 -10.36 -3.85
N THR A 122 -6.49 -10.60 -3.10
CA THR A 122 -5.17 -10.92 -3.66
C THR A 122 -5.12 -12.35 -4.19
N CYS A 123 -4.81 -12.51 -5.48
CA CYS A 123 -4.73 -13.80 -6.16
C CYS A 123 -3.31 -14.39 -6.11
N ASP A 124 -2.30 -13.54 -6.29
CA ASP A 124 -0.87 -13.81 -6.14
C ASP A 124 -0.10 -12.49 -5.93
N PRO A 125 1.25 -12.50 -5.74
CA PRO A 125 2.04 -11.27 -5.55
C PRO A 125 1.88 -10.20 -6.64
N THR A 126 1.37 -10.55 -7.82
CA THR A 126 1.25 -9.67 -9.00
C THR A 126 -0.17 -9.47 -9.53
N HIS A 127 -1.18 -10.17 -8.98
CA HIS A 127 -2.58 -10.08 -9.45
C HIS A 127 -3.55 -9.93 -8.29
N THR A 128 -4.45 -8.96 -8.42
CA THR A 128 -5.48 -8.64 -7.43
C THR A 128 -6.82 -8.46 -8.13
N CYS A 129 -7.90 -8.87 -7.46
CA CYS A 129 -9.27 -8.69 -7.91
C CYS A 129 -10.00 -7.64 -7.06
N PRO A 130 -10.88 -6.84 -7.67
CA PRO A 130 -11.72 -5.89 -6.96
C PRO A 130 -12.53 -6.53 -5.84
N ASP A 131 -12.95 -5.74 -4.85
CA ASP A 131 -13.96 -6.09 -3.86
C ASP A 131 -15.13 -6.92 -4.44
N ASN A 132 -15.52 -7.99 -3.74
CA ASN A 132 -16.55 -8.97 -4.13
C ASN A 132 -16.23 -9.87 -5.33
N ASN A 133 -14.99 -9.86 -5.83
CA ASN A 133 -14.55 -10.81 -6.86
C ASN A 133 -13.65 -11.91 -6.29
N THR A 134 -13.77 -13.12 -6.80
CA THR A 134 -12.91 -14.27 -6.46
C THR A 134 -11.88 -14.53 -7.54
N CYS A 135 -10.70 -14.99 -7.11
CA CYS A 135 -9.57 -15.30 -7.98
C CYS A 135 -9.71 -16.66 -8.65
N CYS A 136 -9.61 -16.71 -9.98
CA CYS A 136 -9.66 -17.95 -10.76
C CYS A 136 -8.46 -18.06 -11.71
N LYS A 137 -7.87 -19.26 -11.83
CA LYS A 137 -6.88 -19.55 -12.88
C LYS A 137 -7.56 -20.07 -14.14
N THR A 138 -7.23 -19.49 -15.28
CA THR A 138 -7.67 -19.94 -16.60
C THR A 138 -6.95 -21.22 -17.03
N ALA A 139 -7.45 -21.88 -18.08
CA ALA A 139 -6.77 -23.03 -18.69
C ALA A 139 -5.39 -22.68 -19.27
N SER A 140 -5.15 -21.40 -19.57
CA SER A 140 -3.84 -20.87 -20.00
C SER A 140 -2.91 -20.52 -18.84
N GLY A 141 -3.35 -20.64 -17.58
CA GLY A 141 -2.56 -20.32 -16.39
C GLY A 141 -2.59 -18.84 -15.98
N ALA A 142 -3.36 -18.00 -16.67
CA ALA A 142 -3.56 -16.59 -16.31
C ALA A 142 -4.60 -16.43 -15.19
N TRP A 143 -4.60 -15.29 -14.50
CA TRP A 143 -5.59 -14.96 -13.47
C TRP A 143 -6.78 -14.18 -14.03
N ALA A 144 -7.97 -14.47 -13.51
CA ALA A 144 -9.21 -13.78 -13.82
C ALA A 144 -10.04 -13.54 -12.54
N CYS A 145 -10.81 -12.45 -12.54
CA CYS A 145 -11.69 -12.06 -11.43
C CYS A 145 -13.13 -12.46 -11.72
N CYS A 146 -13.78 -13.14 -10.77
CA CYS A 146 -15.14 -13.64 -10.92
C CYS A 146 -16.08 -13.08 -9.82
N PRO A 147 -17.23 -12.48 -10.18
CA PRO A 147 -18.13 -11.81 -9.22
C PRO A 147 -18.99 -12.76 -8.36
N LEU A 148 -18.61 -14.04 -8.23
CA LEU A 148 -19.36 -15.02 -7.43
C LEU A 148 -18.68 -15.25 -6.08
N PRO A 149 -19.42 -15.11 -4.96
CA PRO A 149 -18.84 -15.10 -3.61
C PRO A 149 -18.40 -16.48 -3.07
N GLU A 150 -18.69 -17.60 -3.75
CA GLU A 150 -18.39 -18.93 -3.19
C GLU A 150 -17.90 -19.94 -4.22
N VAL A 151 -16.61 -19.90 -4.56
CA VAL A 151 -15.98 -21.03 -5.24
C VAL A 151 -14.60 -21.32 -4.67
N GLY A 152 -14.60 -22.10 -3.58
CA GLY A 152 -13.39 -22.73 -3.06
C GLY A 152 -12.75 -23.58 -4.15
N THR A 153 -11.54 -23.17 -4.57
CA THR A 153 -10.36 -23.90 -5.09
C THR A 153 -10.48 -25.21 -5.91
N LYS A 154 -11.66 -25.69 -6.28
CA LYS A 154 -11.80 -27.03 -6.90
C LYS A 154 -12.78 -27.14 -8.05
N ARG A 155 -13.65 -26.16 -8.31
CA ARG A 155 -14.49 -26.10 -9.52
C ARG A 155 -15.28 -24.80 -9.52
N CYS A 156 -14.89 -23.83 -10.34
CA CYS A 156 -15.88 -22.96 -10.97
C CYS A 156 -16.77 -23.87 -11.83
N GLY A 157 -17.82 -24.40 -11.21
CA GLY A 157 -18.80 -25.24 -11.86
C GLY A 157 -19.37 -24.49 -13.06
N TYR A 158 -18.99 -24.94 -14.26
CA TYR A 158 -19.55 -24.57 -15.56
C TYR A 158 -19.03 -23.33 -16.30
N TYR A 159 -18.20 -22.47 -15.72
CA TYR A 159 -17.69 -21.29 -16.44
C TYR A 159 -16.23 -21.49 -16.83
N SER A 160 -16.04 -22.02 -18.04
CA SER A 160 -14.76 -21.95 -18.73
C SER A 160 -14.43 -20.46 -18.97
N CYS A 161 -13.38 -19.96 -18.32
CA CYS A 161 -12.69 -18.75 -18.76
C CYS A 161 -11.99 -19.07 -20.10
N GLY A 162 -12.78 -19.25 -21.16
CA GLY A 162 -12.33 -19.37 -22.55
C GLY A 162 -12.27 -18.03 -23.26
#